data_AF-A0A1B0CRA9-F1
#
_entry.id   AF-A0A1B0CRA9-F1
#
_cell.length_a   1.000
_cell.length_b   1.000
_cell.length_c   1.000
_cell.angle_alpha   90.00
_cell.angle_beta   90.00
_cell.angle_gamma   90.00
#
_symmetry.space_group_name_H-M   'P 1'
#
loop_
_entity.id
_entity.type
_entity.pdbx_description
1 polymer ?
#
loop_
_entity_poly.entity_id
_entity_poly.type
_entity_poly.pdbx_seq_one_letter_code
_entity_poly.pdbx_strand_id
1 'polypeptide(L)'
;MKLTAETETTEDVSKNEDDGVITTTKTITTKTVQSRVAAKPMSPFAKFRQLDKQNSATSPLNSPLTPSTPKTPGGSAAPYFKFTDPALSARAATVKEQLLQWCQNKTMEYENVQITNFSTSWCDGLAFCALIHHFLPDAFDYSALTPQQRKHNFTLAFRVADEKAGIAPLLDVEDMVMMRKPDWKCVFTYVQSIYRRFRNAE
;
A
#
# COMPACT_ATOMS: atom_id res chain seq x y z
N MET A 1 -12.39 -9.61 -42.49
CA MET A 1 -11.67 -8.46 -43.08
C MET A 1 -10.18 -8.73 -42.95
N LYS A 2 -9.42 -8.70 -44.06
CA LYS A 2 -7.95 -8.83 -44.10
C LYS A 2 -7.29 -7.59 -43.48
N LEU A 3 -6.06 -7.72 -42.97
CA LEU A 3 -4.90 -6.79 -43.06
C LEU A 3 -3.79 -7.30 -42.10
N THR A 4 -2.77 -7.99 -42.62
CA THR A 4 -1.40 -7.51 -42.95
C THR A 4 -0.47 -7.40 -41.73
N ALA A 5 0.54 -8.29 -41.69
CA ALA A 5 1.67 -8.23 -40.77
C ALA A 5 2.78 -7.39 -41.41
N GLU A 6 3.37 -6.47 -40.64
CA GLU A 6 4.59 -5.74 -41.02
C GLU A 6 5.75 -6.28 -40.18
N THR A 7 6.86 -6.59 -40.86
CA THR A 7 8.10 -7.13 -40.28
C THR A 7 9.19 -6.09 -40.53
N GLU A 8 9.85 -5.64 -39.48
CA GLU A 8 10.99 -4.74 -39.57
C GLU A 8 12.22 -5.45 -38.99
N THR A 9 13.28 -5.53 -39.80
CA THR A 9 14.55 -6.21 -39.47
C THR A 9 15.64 -5.15 -39.34
N THR A 10 16.37 -5.16 -38.24
CA THR A 10 17.65 -4.44 -38.12
C THR A 10 18.74 -5.40 -37.66
N GLU A 11 19.81 -5.46 -38.46
CA GLU A 11 21.06 -6.19 -38.18
C GLU A 11 22.10 -5.21 -37.66
N ASP A 12 22.89 -5.62 -36.66
CA ASP A 12 24.14 -4.94 -36.31
C ASP A 12 25.24 -6.00 -36.08
N VAL A 13 26.38 -5.82 -36.76
CA VAL A 13 27.55 -6.72 -36.76
C VAL A 13 28.74 -5.94 -36.23
N SER A 14 29.46 -6.51 -35.28
CA SER A 14 30.83 -6.09 -34.93
C SER A 14 31.71 -7.31 -34.68
N LYS A 15 32.86 -7.36 -35.38
CA LYS A 15 33.95 -8.34 -35.26
C LYS A 15 35.04 -7.81 -34.33
N ASN A 16 35.72 -8.69 -33.59
CA ASN A 16 37.15 -8.59 -33.27
C ASN A 16 37.72 -9.97 -32.87
N GLU A 17 38.99 -10.17 -33.23
CA GLU A 17 39.80 -11.39 -33.15
C GLU A 17 40.62 -11.47 -31.86
N ASP A 18 40.84 -12.71 -31.42
CA ASP A 18 41.87 -13.25 -30.51
C ASP A 18 41.72 -13.09 -28.97
N ASP A 19 41.88 -14.26 -28.33
CA ASP A 19 41.86 -14.63 -26.91
C ASP A 19 40.52 -14.67 -26.12
N GLY A 20 40.29 -15.84 -25.51
CA GLY A 20 38.97 -16.38 -25.17
C GLY A 20 38.12 -15.58 -24.17
N VAL A 21 36.89 -15.25 -24.59
CA VAL A 21 35.84 -14.65 -23.74
C VAL A 21 34.54 -15.46 -23.84
N ILE A 22 33.93 -15.75 -22.70
CA ILE A 22 32.69 -16.53 -22.57
C ILE A 22 31.49 -15.66 -23.02
N THR A 23 30.93 -15.95 -24.19
CA THR A 23 29.72 -15.27 -24.69
C THR A 23 28.45 -15.96 -24.17
N THR A 24 27.65 -15.25 -23.37
CA THR A 24 26.33 -15.72 -22.90
C THR A 24 25.26 -15.40 -23.95
N THR A 25 24.80 -16.40 -24.70
CA THR A 25 23.60 -16.30 -25.54
C THR A 25 22.35 -16.36 -24.65
N LYS A 26 21.63 -15.24 -24.50
CA LYS A 26 20.27 -15.26 -23.94
C LYS A 26 19.26 -15.45 -25.08
N THR A 27 18.73 -16.66 -25.23
CA THR A 27 17.59 -16.93 -26.11
C THR A 27 16.34 -16.25 -25.53
N ILE A 28 15.92 -15.14 -26.11
CA ILE A 28 14.60 -14.54 -25.84
C ILE A 28 13.58 -15.32 -26.66
N THR A 29 12.87 -16.24 -25.99
CA THR A 29 11.72 -16.92 -26.57
C THR A 29 10.47 -16.08 -26.29
N THR A 30 10.10 -15.22 -27.22
CA THR A 30 8.79 -14.55 -27.17
C THR A 30 7.71 -15.54 -27.61
N LYS A 31 7.18 -16.31 -26.66
CA LYS A 31 5.92 -17.01 -26.86
C LYS A 31 4.78 -16.05 -26.53
N THR A 32 4.13 -15.55 -27.59
CA THR A 32 2.81 -14.93 -27.51
C THR A 32 1.82 -15.96 -26.95
N VAL A 33 1.51 -15.82 -25.66
CA VAL A 33 0.45 -16.56 -24.98
C VAL A 33 -0.53 -15.54 -24.46
N GLN A 34 -1.80 -15.70 -24.85
CA GLN A 34 -2.95 -14.92 -24.43
C GLN A 34 -2.85 -14.48 -22.97
N SER A 35 -2.94 -13.17 -22.77
CA SER A 35 -2.83 -12.45 -21.50
C SER A 35 -3.84 -12.95 -20.47
N ARG A 36 -3.40 -13.89 -19.63
CA ARG A 36 -3.88 -13.96 -18.25
C ARG A 36 -3.06 -12.94 -17.47
N VAL A 37 -3.69 -11.85 -17.06
CA VAL A 37 -3.07 -10.81 -16.25
C VAL A 37 -2.47 -11.46 -15.00
N ALA A 38 -1.14 -11.47 -14.88
CA ALA A 38 -0.48 -11.91 -13.66
C ALA A 38 -0.93 -10.96 -12.54
N ALA A 39 -1.60 -11.51 -11.52
CA ALA A 39 -2.06 -10.73 -10.38
C ALA A 39 -0.85 -10.09 -9.70
N LYS A 40 -0.84 -8.75 -9.60
CA LYS A 40 0.11 -8.04 -8.75
C LYS A 40 0.05 -8.65 -7.34
N PRO A 41 1.19 -8.81 -6.64
CA PRO A 41 1.16 -9.33 -5.27
C PRO A 41 0.25 -8.42 -4.44
N MET A 42 -0.87 -8.97 -3.97
CA MET A 42 -1.88 -8.21 -3.25
C MET A 42 -1.29 -7.62 -1.98
N SER A 43 -1.69 -6.40 -1.64
CA SER A 43 -1.31 -5.78 -0.38
C SER A 43 -1.70 -6.67 0.82
N PRO A 44 -0.90 -6.77 1.90
CA PRO A 44 -1.20 -7.62 3.04
C PRO A 44 -2.62 -7.42 3.62
N PHE A 45 -3.10 -6.17 3.66
CA PHE A 45 -4.45 -5.85 4.13
C PHE A 45 -5.55 -6.31 3.15
N ALA A 46 -5.31 -6.25 1.84
CA ALA A 46 -6.24 -6.79 0.84
C ALA A 46 -6.37 -8.30 0.97
N LYS A 47 -5.24 -9.00 1.17
CA LYS A 47 -5.24 -10.46 1.39
C LYS A 47 -5.98 -10.85 2.66
N PHE A 48 -5.79 -10.09 3.75
CA PHE A 48 -6.53 -10.29 5.00
C PHE A 48 -8.04 -10.14 4.82
N ARG A 49 -8.50 -9.08 4.14
CA ARG A 49 -9.93 -8.87 3.86
C ARG A 49 -10.53 -9.97 2.98
N GLN A 50 -9.79 -10.45 1.99
CA GLN A 50 -10.26 -11.51 1.10
C GLN A 50 -10.48 -12.83 1.86
N LEU A 51 -9.59 -13.16 2.80
CA LEU A 51 -9.75 -14.32 3.68
C LEU A 51 -11.03 -14.22 4.53
N ASP A 52 -11.30 -13.05 5.11
CA ASP A 52 -12.50 -12.81 5.94
C ASP A 52 -13.80 -12.90 5.10
N LYS A 53 -13.78 -12.33 3.89
CA LYS A 53 -14.90 -12.38 2.95
C LYS A 53 -15.19 -13.80 2.44
N GLN A 54 -14.14 -14.60 2.19
CA GLN A 54 -14.28 -15.99 1.77
C GLN A 54 -14.86 -16.87 2.89
N ASN A 55 -14.55 -16.56 4.16
CA ASN A 55 -15.16 -17.23 5.32
C ASN A 55 -16.65 -16.86 5.51
N SER A 56 -17.07 -15.69 5.01
CA SER A 56 -18.45 -15.20 5.14
C SER A 56 -19.42 -15.70 4.06
N ALA A 57 -18.92 -16.32 2.98
CA ALA A 57 -19.73 -16.69 1.80
C ALA A 57 -20.23 -18.15 1.77
N THR A 58 -19.99 -18.95 2.81
CA THR A 58 -20.49 -20.32 2.93
C THR A 58 -21.43 -20.46 4.12
N SER A 59 -22.73 -20.21 3.91
CA SER A 59 -23.84 -20.79 4.70
C SER A 59 -25.20 -20.45 4.08
N PRO A 60 -26.07 -21.45 3.83
CA PRO A 60 -27.50 -21.28 4.10
C PRO A 60 -27.94 -22.19 5.26
N LEU A 61 -28.63 -21.55 6.21
CA LEU A 61 -29.62 -22.06 7.17
C LEU A 61 -29.17 -22.89 8.40
N ASN A 62 -29.57 -22.36 9.56
CA ASN A 62 -29.77 -22.94 10.91
C ASN A 62 -28.57 -23.23 11.83
N SER A 63 -28.20 -22.23 12.65
CA SER A 63 -28.26 -22.26 14.15
C SER A 63 -27.48 -21.08 14.76
N PRO A 64 -27.93 -20.45 15.86
CA PRO A 64 -27.15 -19.44 16.55
C PRO A 64 -26.05 -20.12 17.38
N LEU A 65 -24.92 -20.43 16.75
CA LEU A 65 -23.69 -20.73 17.48
C LEU A 65 -23.02 -19.41 17.79
N THR A 66 -23.28 -18.93 19.01
CA THR A 66 -22.41 -17.97 19.68
C THR A 66 -20.98 -18.50 19.67
N PRO A 67 -19.96 -17.66 19.47
CA PRO A 67 -18.58 -18.11 19.59
C PRO A 67 -18.38 -18.55 21.04
N SER A 68 -18.27 -19.86 21.23
CA SER A 68 -17.99 -20.46 22.53
C SER A 68 -16.54 -20.10 22.87
N THR A 69 -16.37 -19.17 23.80
CA THR A 69 -15.10 -18.98 24.49
C THR A 69 -14.68 -20.32 25.11
N PRO A 70 -13.39 -20.68 25.09
CA PRO A 70 -12.92 -21.92 25.72
C PRO A 70 -13.31 -21.91 27.21
N LYS A 71 -14.05 -22.92 27.66
CA LYS A 71 -14.35 -23.12 29.09
C LYS A 71 -13.09 -23.61 29.80
N THR A 72 -12.48 -22.71 30.58
CA THR A 72 -11.41 -23.04 31.55
C THR A 72 -11.99 -23.88 32.70
N PRO A 73 -11.37 -25.02 33.07
CA PRO A 73 -11.78 -25.75 34.27
C PRO A 73 -11.24 -25.04 35.53
N GLY A 74 -12.16 -24.59 36.38
CA GLY A 74 -11.96 -24.36 37.82
C GLY A 74 -10.82 -23.43 38.23
N GLY A 75 -11.10 -22.14 38.40
CA GLY A 75 -10.22 -21.20 39.09
C GLY A 75 -10.62 -19.76 38.86
N SER A 76 -10.87 -19.02 39.94
CA SER A 76 -11.18 -17.58 40.04
C SER A 76 -10.94 -16.74 38.78
N ALA A 77 -12.04 -16.20 38.25
CA ALA A 77 -12.13 -15.44 37.00
C ALA A 77 -11.29 -14.14 37.00
N ALA A 78 -10.09 -14.21 36.42
CA ALA A 78 -9.46 -13.07 35.80
C ALA A 78 -8.75 -13.54 34.51
N PRO A 79 -8.95 -12.90 33.36
CA PRO A 79 -8.23 -13.26 32.15
C PRO A 79 -6.73 -13.00 32.37
N TYR A 80 -5.91 -14.04 32.19
CA TYR A 80 -4.46 -14.00 32.41
C TYR A 80 -3.72 -13.09 31.39
N PHE A 81 -4.40 -12.66 30.33
CA PHE A 81 -3.92 -11.61 29.42
C PHE A 81 -4.82 -10.38 29.54
N LYS A 82 -4.31 -9.36 30.25
CA LYS A 82 -4.97 -8.05 30.35
C LYS A 82 -4.66 -7.26 29.06
N PHE A 83 -5.49 -7.45 28.03
CA PHE A 83 -5.39 -6.70 26.76
C PHE A 83 -5.65 -5.18 26.95
N THR A 84 -6.16 -4.77 28.11
CA THR A 84 -6.57 -3.41 28.43
C THR A 84 -5.66 -2.75 29.47
N ASP A 85 -4.34 -2.83 29.30
CA ASP A 85 -3.42 -2.05 30.13
C ASP A 85 -3.64 -0.54 29.84
N PRO A 86 -4.13 0.25 30.81
CA PRO A 86 -4.37 1.68 30.60
C PRO A 86 -3.10 2.45 30.26
N ALA A 87 -1.94 2.03 30.78
CA ALA A 87 -0.66 2.66 30.50
C ALA A 87 -0.22 2.42 29.04
N LEU A 88 -0.43 1.22 28.53
CA LEU A 88 -0.19 0.91 27.11
C LEU A 88 -1.13 1.70 26.20
N SER A 89 -2.42 1.79 26.57
CA SER A 89 -3.40 2.58 25.82
C SER A 89 -3.04 4.07 25.79
N ALA A 90 -2.61 4.63 26.92
CA ALA A 90 -2.15 6.02 27.00
C ALA A 90 -0.90 6.26 26.13
N ARG A 91 0.09 5.34 26.18
CA ARG A 91 1.27 5.39 25.30
C ARG A 91 0.92 5.29 23.82
N ALA A 92 -0.06 4.46 23.47
CA ALA A 92 -0.52 4.36 22.08
C ALA A 92 -1.20 5.66 21.62
N ALA A 93 -1.96 6.31 22.49
CA ALA A 93 -2.58 7.61 22.21
C ALA A 93 -1.52 8.69 21.96
N THR A 94 -0.47 8.76 22.80
CA THR A 94 0.61 9.74 22.61
C THR A 94 1.41 9.50 21.33
N VAL A 95 1.70 8.24 20.98
CA VAL A 95 2.39 7.91 19.71
C VAL A 95 1.53 8.30 18.50
N LYS A 96 0.22 8.07 18.57
CA LYS A 96 -0.71 8.45 17.50
C LYS A 96 -0.72 9.96 17.29
N GLU A 97 -0.74 10.72 18.38
CA GLU A 97 -0.75 12.18 18.34
C GLU A 97 0.57 12.75 17.83
N GLN A 98 1.72 12.21 18.28
CA GLN A 98 3.03 12.60 17.76
C GLN A 98 3.15 12.37 16.25
N LEU A 99 2.67 11.22 15.76
CA LEU A 99 2.67 10.94 14.32
C LEU A 99 1.76 11.89 13.55
N LEU A 100 0.60 12.24 14.13
CA LEU A 100 -0.34 13.18 13.52
C LEU A 100 0.31 14.57 13.40
N GLN A 101 0.92 15.06 14.47
CA GLN A 101 1.66 16.32 14.48
C GLN A 101 2.81 16.31 13.47
N TRP A 102 3.56 15.22 13.38
CA TRP A 102 4.61 15.10 12.38
C TRP A 102 4.07 15.20 10.95
N CYS A 103 2.95 14.54 10.64
CA CYS A 103 2.32 14.66 9.33
C CYS A 103 1.90 16.11 9.05
N GLN A 104 1.24 16.76 10.02
CA GLN A 104 0.80 18.16 9.90
C GLN A 104 1.96 19.11 9.62
N ASN A 105 3.05 18.99 10.38
CA ASN A 105 4.23 19.84 10.22
C ASN A 105 4.85 19.68 8.82
N LYS A 106 4.90 18.45 8.32
CA LYS A 106 5.50 18.14 7.01
C LYS A 106 4.59 18.51 5.83
N THR A 107 3.29 18.68 6.05
CA THR A 107 2.33 19.06 5.01
C THR A 107 1.71 20.45 5.20
N MET A 108 2.24 21.29 6.09
CA MET A 108 1.63 22.58 6.45
C MET A 108 1.54 23.55 5.27
N GLU A 109 2.48 23.47 4.32
CA GLU A 109 2.59 24.36 3.17
C GLU A 109 1.78 23.88 1.96
N TYR A 110 1.14 22.72 2.04
CA TYR A 110 0.42 22.12 0.92
C TYR A 110 -1.04 22.57 0.90
N GLU A 111 -1.46 23.08 -0.26
CA GLU A 111 -2.86 23.43 -0.47
C GLU A 111 -3.75 22.19 -0.45
N ASN A 112 -4.98 22.37 0.02
CA ASN A 112 -6.03 21.34 0.07
C ASN A 112 -5.67 20.11 0.95
N VAL A 113 -4.71 20.24 1.87
CA VAL A 113 -4.33 19.19 2.83
C VAL A 113 -4.56 19.66 4.25
N GLN A 114 -5.50 19.00 4.94
CA GLN A 114 -5.71 19.20 6.37
C GLN A 114 -5.82 17.84 7.08
N ILE A 115 -4.72 17.45 7.73
CA ILE A 115 -4.62 16.17 8.42
C ILE A 115 -5.06 16.33 9.87
N THR A 116 -6.27 15.88 10.20
CA THR A 116 -6.83 15.90 11.58
C THR A 116 -6.99 14.51 12.17
N ASN A 117 -6.90 13.47 11.33
CA ASN A 117 -7.09 12.08 11.72
C ASN A 117 -6.40 11.14 10.72
N PHE A 118 -6.38 9.84 11.01
CA PHE A 118 -5.84 8.80 10.11
C PHE A 118 -6.92 8.11 9.26
N SER A 119 -8.05 8.76 8.99
CA SER A 119 -9.16 8.17 8.21
C SER A 119 -9.60 9.09 7.08
N THR A 120 -10.58 9.96 7.31
CA THR A 120 -11.18 10.82 6.28
C THR A 120 -10.20 11.85 5.72
N SER A 121 -9.25 12.35 6.52
CA SER A 121 -8.21 13.27 6.03
C SER A 121 -7.29 12.66 4.95
N TRP A 122 -7.32 11.33 4.79
CA TRP A 122 -6.47 10.61 3.83
C TRP A 122 -7.28 10.01 2.67
N CYS A 123 -8.60 10.26 2.63
CA CYS A 123 -9.48 9.56 1.70
C CYS A 123 -9.31 10.03 0.24
N ASP A 124 -8.83 11.24 -0.01
CA ASP A 124 -8.64 11.80 -1.35
C ASP A 124 -7.26 11.51 -1.97
N GLY A 125 -6.34 11.00 -1.15
CA GLY A 125 -4.97 10.68 -1.54
C GLY A 125 -4.00 11.86 -1.53
N LEU A 126 -4.48 13.10 -1.38
CA LEU A 126 -3.61 14.29 -1.40
C LEU A 126 -2.67 14.32 -0.20
N ALA A 127 -3.14 13.93 0.98
CA ALA A 127 -2.30 13.83 2.17
C ALA A 127 -1.10 12.88 1.97
N PHE A 128 -1.27 11.77 1.23
CA PHE A 128 -0.15 10.89 0.89
C PHE A 128 0.79 11.53 -0.12
N CYS A 129 0.25 12.16 -1.17
CA CYS A 129 1.05 12.87 -2.16
C CYS A 129 1.89 13.98 -1.50
N ALA A 130 1.28 14.85 -0.69
CA ALA A 130 1.95 15.95 -0.02
C ALA A 130 3.08 15.45 0.89
N LEU A 131 2.81 14.41 1.68
CA LEU A 131 3.81 13.87 2.59
C LEU A 131 5.01 13.28 1.85
N ILE A 132 4.80 12.58 0.74
CA ILE A 132 5.88 12.01 -0.08
C ILE A 132 6.63 13.12 -0.81
N HIS A 133 5.91 14.08 -1.40
CA HIS A 133 6.48 15.22 -2.12
C HIS A 133 7.36 16.08 -1.22
N HIS A 134 7.03 16.21 0.07
CA HIS A 134 7.88 16.94 1.01
C HIS A 134 9.31 16.40 1.09
N PHE A 135 9.48 15.07 1.05
CA PHE A 135 10.81 14.44 1.09
C PHE A 135 11.40 14.18 -0.30
N LEU A 136 10.55 14.15 -1.33
CA LEU A 136 10.91 13.85 -2.71
C LEU A 136 10.25 14.86 -3.66
N PRO A 137 10.63 16.15 -3.61
CA PRO A 137 9.98 17.21 -4.39
C PRO A 137 10.13 16.99 -5.91
N ASP A 138 11.22 16.37 -6.34
CA ASP A 138 11.49 16.10 -7.75
C ASP A 138 10.75 14.87 -8.31
N ALA A 139 9.95 14.17 -7.48
CA ALA A 139 9.31 12.93 -7.91
C ALA A 139 8.07 13.14 -8.79
N PHE A 140 7.33 14.22 -8.57
CA PHE A 140 6.13 14.59 -9.34
C PHE A 140 5.70 16.02 -9.00
N ASP A 141 4.91 16.66 -9.85
CA ASP A 141 4.34 17.98 -9.58
C ASP A 141 3.09 17.87 -8.70
N TYR A 142 3.16 18.35 -7.45
CA TYR A 142 2.01 18.39 -6.55
C TYR A 142 0.94 19.40 -6.99
N SER A 143 1.33 20.53 -7.58
CA SER A 143 0.42 21.63 -7.90
C SER A 143 -0.62 21.26 -8.97
N ALA A 144 -0.32 20.26 -9.80
CA ALA A 144 -1.22 19.70 -10.78
C ALA A 144 -2.28 18.73 -10.20
N LEU A 145 -2.16 18.34 -8.93
CA LEU A 145 -3.04 17.35 -8.30
C LEU A 145 -4.34 17.97 -7.80
N THR A 146 -5.44 17.22 -7.91
CA THR A 146 -6.76 17.65 -7.46
C THR A 146 -7.43 16.59 -6.57
N PRO A 147 -8.26 17.00 -5.58
CA PRO A 147 -8.90 16.05 -4.66
C PRO A 147 -9.94 15.14 -5.34
N GLN A 148 -10.42 15.51 -6.53
CA GLN A 148 -11.38 14.73 -7.31
C GLN A 148 -10.73 13.49 -7.95
N GLN A 149 -9.43 13.55 -8.24
CA GLN A 149 -8.67 12.49 -8.92
C GLN A 149 -8.12 11.43 -7.95
N ARG A 150 -8.94 10.96 -7.01
CA ARG A 150 -8.54 10.05 -5.90
C ARG A 150 -7.71 8.85 -6.36
N LYS A 151 -8.17 8.14 -7.39
CA LYS A 151 -7.50 6.95 -7.92
C LYS A 151 -6.09 7.26 -8.43
N HIS A 152 -5.94 8.39 -9.13
CA HIS A 152 -4.66 8.85 -9.61
C HIS A 152 -3.74 9.21 -8.43
N ASN A 153 -4.23 9.99 -7.47
CA ASN A 153 -3.47 10.41 -6.29
C ASN A 153 -2.91 9.20 -5.52
N PHE A 154 -3.75 8.22 -5.20
CA PHE A 154 -3.30 7.00 -4.49
C PHE A 154 -2.29 6.19 -5.31
N THR A 155 -2.55 6.00 -6.60
CA THR A 155 -1.64 5.24 -7.48
C THR A 155 -0.28 5.92 -7.56
N LEU A 156 -0.26 7.24 -7.73
CA LEU A 156 0.97 8.03 -7.81
C LEU A 156 1.74 7.95 -6.51
N ALA A 157 1.10 8.26 -5.38
CA ALA A 157 1.71 8.22 -4.06
C ALA A 157 2.33 6.85 -3.76
N PHE A 158 1.57 5.76 -3.91
CA PHE A 158 2.05 4.43 -3.54
C PHE A 158 3.15 3.93 -4.48
N ARG A 159 3.06 4.23 -5.78
CA ARG A 159 4.11 3.89 -6.74
C ARG A 159 5.42 4.63 -6.42
N VAL A 160 5.34 5.94 -6.20
CA VAL A 160 6.53 6.76 -5.91
C VAL A 160 7.16 6.35 -4.58
N ALA A 161 6.35 6.10 -3.55
CA ALA A 161 6.85 5.62 -2.26
C ALA A 161 7.60 4.28 -2.38
N ASP A 162 7.11 3.35 -3.21
CA ASP A 162 7.76 2.07 -3.44
C ASP A 162 9.04 2.24 -4.27
N GLU A 163 8.95 2.87 -5.44
CA GLU A 163 10.08 2.99 -6.40
C GLU A 163 11.22 3.87 -5.88
N LYS A 164 10.92 4.98 -5.19
CA LYS A 164 11.93 5.96 -4.77
C LYS A 164 12.39 5.76 -3.32
N ALA A 165 11.52 5.28 -2.44
CA ALA A 165 11.82 5.16 -1.01
C ALA A 165 11.80 3.70 -0.50
N GLY A 166 11.43 2.73 -1.34
CA GLY A 166 11.36 1.32 -0.96
C GLY A 166 10.27 1.04 0.07
N ILE A 167 9.20 1.84 0.11
CA ILE A 167 8.08 1.68 1.03
C ILE A 167 7.02 0.82 0.35
N ALA A 168 6.93 -0.44 0.76
CA ALA A 168 5.97 -1.38 0.20
C ALA A 168 4.52 -0.89 0.41
N PRO A 169 3.65 -0.97 -0.61
CA PRO A 169 2.27 -0.50 -0.53
C PRO A 169 1.41 -1.41 0.36
N LEU A 170 1.14 -0.97 1.59
CA LEU A 170 0.27 -1.68 2.54
C LEU A 170 -1.22 -1.40 2.33
N LEU A 171 -1.57 -0.49 1.42
CA LEU A 171 -2.95 -0.15 1.09
C LEU A 171 -3.21 -0.48 -0.38
N ASP A 172 -4.39 -1.03 -0.66
CA ASP A 172 -4.86 -1.23 -2.02
C ASP A 172 -5.57 0.01 -2.54
N VAL A 173 -5.24 0.42 -3.77
CA VAL A 173 -5.79 1.63 -4.40
C VAL A 173 -7.30 1.51 -4.60
N GLU A 174 -7.79 0.38 -5.11
CA GLU A 174 -9.21 0.22 -5.42
C GLU A 174 -10.05 0.26 -4.14
N ASP A 175 -9.56 -0.37 -3.07
CA ASP A 175 -10.21 -0.33 -1.76
C ASP A 175 -10.27 1.09 -1.19
N MET A 176 -9.16 1.84 -1.28
CA MET A 176 -9.11 3.23 -0.80
C MET A 176 -10.02 4.16 -1.60
N VAL A 177 -10.15 3.94 -2.92
CA VAL A 177 -11.07 4.71 -3.77
C VAL A 177 -12.53 4.39 -3.43
N MET A 178 -12.85 3.12 -3.21
CA MET A 178 -14.22 2.69 -2.90
C MET A 178 -14.70 3.20 -1.53
N MET A 179 -13.79 3.32 -0.55
CA MET A 179 -14.13 3.77 0.80
C MET A 179 -13.95 5.28 0.95
N ARG A 180 -15.00 6.01 1.37
CA ARG A 180 -14.89 7.42 1.78
C ARG A 180 -14.32 7.61 3.18
N LYS A 181 -14.41 6.58 4.02
CA LYS A 181 -13.88 6.55 5.38
C LYS A 181 -13.02 5.30 5.54
N PRO A 182 -11.73 5.34 5.17
CA PRO A 182 -10.85 4.18 5.29
C PRO A 182 -10.61 3.82 6.76
N ASP A 183 -10.32 2.54 7.05
CA ASP A 183 -9.98 2.11 8.42
C ASP A 183 -8.72 2.83 8.89
N TRP A 184 -8.86 3.55 10.01
CA TRP A 184 -7.80 4.37 10.55
C TRP A 184 -6.56 3.58 10.98
N LYS A 185 -6.69 2.30 11.32
CA LYS A 185 -5.56 1.44 11.68
C LYS A 185 -4.71 1.11 10.46
N CYS A 186 -5.35 0.78 9.34
CA CYS A 186 -4.64 0.47 8.10
C CYS A 186 -3.84 1.69 7.61
N VAL A 187 -4.50 2.86 7.59
CA VAL A 187 -3.84 4.12 7.22
C VAL A 187 -2.72 4.45 8.21
N PHE A 188 -2.97 4.37 9.52
CA PHE A 188 -1.96 4.63 10.54
C PHE A 188 -0.73 3.72 10.39
N THR A 189 -0.92 2.41 10.16
CA THR A 189 0.18 1.46 9.95
C THR A 189 0.99 1.80 8.69
N TYR A 190 0.33 2.22 7.61
CA TYR A 190 1.04 2.64 6.41
C TYR A 190 1.82 3.94 6.62
N VAL A 191 1.21 4.94 7.26
CA VAL A 191 1.89 6.21 7.59
C VAL A 191 3.05 5.99 8.56
N GLN A 192 2.95 5.05 9.51
CA GLN A 192 4.09 4.64 10.35
C GLN A 192 5.26 4.08 9.53
N SER A 193 4.99 3.37 8.43
CA SER A 193 6.02 2.85 7.53
C SER A 193 6.72 3.98 6.80
N ILE A 194 5.97 4.99 6.35
CA ILE A 194 6.50 6.23 5.76
C ILE A 194 7.36 6.99 6.78
N TYR A 195 6.81 7.23 7.98
CA TYR A 195 7.53 7.89 9.07
C TYR A 195 8.84 7.18 9.41
N ARG A 196 8.84 5.85 9.53
CA ARG A 196 10.07 5.10 9.83
C ARG A 196 11.14 5.30 8.76
N ARG A 197 10.74 5.48 7.51
CA ARG A 197 11.68 5.74 6.41
C ARG A 197 12.21 7.16 6.40
N PHE A 198 11.37 8.15 6.67
CA PHE A 198 11.74 9.56 6.56
C PHE A 198 12.04 10.28 7.87
N ARG A 199 11.89 9.62 9.04
CA ARG A 199 12.13 10.26 10.35
C ARG A 199 13.55 10.80 10.56
N ASN A 200 14.50 10.35 9.76
CA ASN A 200 15.90 10.79 9.81
C ASN A 200 16.31 11.57 8.55
N ALA A 201 15.38 11.78 7.61
CA ALA A 201 15.58 12.65 6.46
C ALA A 201 15.20 14.06 6.89
N GLU A 202 16.19 14.95 6.96
CA GLU A 202 15.97 16.38 7.24
C GLU A 202 15.67 17.14 5.95
#